data_AF-A0A417CEU0-F1
#
_entry.id   AF-A0A417CEU0-F1
#
_cell.length_a   1.000
_cell.length_b   1.000
_cell.length_c   1.000
_cell.angle_alpha   90.00
_cell.angle_beta   90.00
_cell.angle_gamma   90.00
#
_symmetry.space_group_name_H-M   'P 1'
#
loop_
_entity.id
_entity.type
_entity.pdbx_description
1 polymer ?
#
loop_
_entity_poly.entity_id
_entity_poly.type
_entity_poly.pdbx_seq_one_letter_code
_entity_poly.pdbx_strand_id
1 'polypeptide(L)' 'MPDDVPCGDCGVATKEKYVEILEFTHFVEFFSFRKIGENHKEKSLVKKVTVVVALDLGTGNTKNLEYENE' A
#
# COMPACT_ATOMS: atom_id res chain seq x y z
N MET A 1 -24.37 31.97 -36.45
CA MET A 1 -24.91 31.34 -35.23
C MET A 1 -23.73 30.57 -34.63
N PRO A 2 -23.39 30.75 -33.35
CA PRO A 2 -22.14 30.27 -32.81
C PRO A 2 -22.16 28.76 -32.58
N ASP A 3 -21.00 28.14 -32.82
CA ASP A 3 -20.73 26.71 -32.70
C ASP A 3 -20.58 26.32 -31.22
N ASP A 4 -21.55 25.57 -30.69
CA ASP A 4 -21.47 24.97 -29.34
C ASP A 4 -20.61 23.70 -29.39
N VAL A 5 -19.30 23.89 -29.26
CA VAL A 5 -18.35 22.78 -29.02
C VAL A 5 -18.65 22.20 -27.64
N PRO A 6 -18.98 20.90 -27.49
CA PRO A 6 -19.10 20.31 -26.18
C PRO A 6 -17.72 20.35 -25.52
N CYS A 7 -17.64 21.09 -24.40
CA CYS A 7 -16.46 21.16 -23.56
C CYS A 7 -16.09 19.73 -23.17
N GLY A 8 -14.95 19.26 -23.70
CA GLY A 8 -14.45 17.91 -23.47
C GLY A 8 -14.34 17.62 -21.98
N ASP A 9 -14.61 16.36 -21.63
CA ASP A 9 -14.40 15.84 -20.29
C ASP A 9 -12.92 15.98 -19.91
N CYS A 10 -12.59 17.13 -19.32
CA CYS A 10 -11.31 17.42 -18.69
C CYS A 10 -11.28 16.89 -17.25
N GLY A 11 -12.07 15.86 -16.94
CA GLY A 11 -11.91 15.02 -15.76
C GLY A 11 -10.63 14.21 -15.87
N VAL A 12 -9.47 14.86 -15.76
CA VAL A 12 -8.22 14.18 -15.46
C VAL A 12 -8.44 13.45 -14.15
N ALA A 13 -8.68 12.14 -14.22
CA ALA A 13 -8.69 11.28 -13.06
C ALA A 13 -7.28 11.32 -12.46
N THR A 14 -7.06 12.23 -11.51
CA THR A 14 -5.91 12.19 -10.63
C THR A 14 -6.01 10.86 -9.89
N LYS A 15 -5.31 9.83 -10.39
CA LYS A 15 -5.13 8.58 -9.66
C LYS A 15 -4.17 8.89 -8.53
N GLU A 16 -4.68 9.47 -7.46
CA GLU A 16 -3.94 9.54 -6.20
C GLU A 16 -3.69 8.09 -5.76
N LYS A 17 -2.44 7.65 -5.90
CA LYS A 17 -2.02 6.34 -5.42
C LYS A 17 -1.86 6.44 -3.91
N TYR A 18 -2.95 6.25 -3.19
CA TYR A 18 -2.92 6.25 -1.73
C TYR A 18 -2.19 4.99 -1.25
N VAL A 19 -1.18 5.18 -0.41
CA VAL A 19 -0.51 4.09 0.31
C VAL A 19 -0.77 4.27 1.79
N GLU A 20 -1.41 3.29 2.43
CA GLU A 20 -1.56 3.28 3.89
C GLU A 20 -0.41 2.48 4.51
N ILE A 21 0.30 3.10 5.46
CA ILE A 21 1.39 2.45 6.18
C ILE A 21 0.88 2.06 7.56
N LEU A 22 0.83 0.76 7.82
CA LEU A 22 0.55 0.21 9.15
C LEU A 22 1.85 -0.20 9.81
N GLU A 23 2.16 0.40 10.95
CA GLU A 23 3.28 0.02 11.80
C GLU A 23 2.75 -0.57 13.11
N PHE A 24 3.13 -1.82 13.42
CA PHE A 24 2.77 -2.45 14.68
C PHE A 24 3.90 -3.32 15.21
N THR A 25 3.82 -3.62 16.50
CA THR A 25 4.78 -4.50 17.17
C THR A 25 4.20 -5.90 17.33
N HIS A 26 4.88 -6.90 16.80
CA HIS A 26 4.57 -8.30 17.05
C HIS A 26 5.41 -8.84 18.21
N PHE A 27 4.76 -9.31 19.27
CA PHE A 27 5.41 -9.90 20.45
C PHE A 27 5.65 -11.39 20.22
N VAL A 28 6.92 -11.78 20.12
CA VAL A 28 7.37 -13.15 19.85
C VAL A 28 8.75 -13.34 20.46
N GLU A 29 9.03 -14.50 21.05
CA GLU A 29 10.34 -14.82 21.62
C GLU A 29 11.16 -15.69 20.66
N PHE A 30 12.31 -15.20 20.21
CA PHE A 30 13.25 -15.95 19.37
C PHE A 30 14.70 -15.50 19.62
N PHE A 31 15.66 -16.31 19.16
CA PHE A 31 17.08 -15.94 19.21
C PHE A 31 17.52 -15.36 17.86
N SER A 32 18.11 -14.16 17.89
CA SER A 32 18.80 -13.60 16.74
C SER A 32 20.29 -13.92 16.82
N PHE A 33 20.91 -14.17 15.65
CA PHE A 33 22.33 -14.48 15.57
C PHE A 33 23.04 -13.48 14.66
N ARG A 34 23.88 -12.62 15.25
CA ARG A 34 24.71 -11.68 14.48
C ARG A 34 26.09 -12.29 14.23
N LYS A 35 26.61 -12.18 13.01
CA LYS A 35 27.98 -12.65 12.71
C LYS A 35 29.00 -11.69 13.32
N ILE A 36 29.94 -12.22 14.11
CA ILE A 36 31.08 -11.44 14.65
C ILE A 36 32.42 -12.00 14.15
N GLY A 37 32.46 -13.27 13.75
CA GLY A 37 33.65 -13.88 13.16
C GLY A 37 33.28 -15.07 12.28
N GLU A 38 34.30 -15.79 11.81
CA GLU A 38 34.10 -16.95 10.94
C GLU A 38 33.28 -18.06 11.63
N ASN A 39 33.61 -18.36 12.89
CA ASN A 39 32.95 -19.39 13.70
C ASN A 39 32.22 -18.84 14.93
N HIS A 40 32.12 -17.51 15.07
CA HIS A 40 31.51 -16.86 16.22
C HIS A 40 30.27 -16.05 15.81
N LYS A 41 29.16 -16.29 16.50
CA LYS A 41 27.91 -15.53 16.37
C LYS A 41 27.48 -14.99 17.73
N GLU A 42 27.06 -13.75 17.76
CA GLU A 42 26.38 -13.15 18.90
C GLU A 42 24.97 -13.73 18.98
N LYS A 43 24.61 -14.32 20.12
CA LYS A 43 23.24 -14.77 20.36
C LYS A 43 22.52 -13.74 21.22
N SER A 44 21.41 -13.20 20.73
CA SER A 44 20.55 -12.30 21.51
C SER A 44 19.12 -12.84 21.57
N LEU A 45 18.47 -12.70 22.73
CA LEU A 45 17.05 -12.99 22.89
C LEU A 45 16.25 -11.76 22.45
N VAL A 46 15.35 -11.95 21.48
CA VAL A 46 14.44 -10.92 20.98
C VAL A 46 13.03 -11.28 21.38
N LYS A 47 12.27 -10.30 21.88
CA LYS A 47 10.89 -10.48 22.36
C LYS A 47 9.84 -9.73 21.54
N LYS A 48 10.29 -8.92 20.58
CA LYS A 48 9.43 -8.07 19.75
C LYS A 48 10.03 -7.88 18.37
N VAL A 49 9.17 -7.79 17.37
CA VAL A 49 9.51 -7.45 15.98
C VAL A 49 8.67 -6.27 15.57
N THR A 50 9.28 -5.26 14.97
CA THR A 50 8.55 -4.18 14.30
C THR A 50 8.12 -4.67 12.93
N VAL A 51 6.82 -4.59 12.65
CA VAL A 51 6.24 -4.95 11.36
C VAL A 51 5.75 -3.68 10.71
N VAL A 52 6.23 -3.42 9.49
CA VAL A 52 5.81 -2.29 8.65
C VAL A 52 5.15 -2.86 7.41
N VAL A 53 3.89 -2.50 7.19
CA VAL A 53 3.09 -2.95 6.04
C VAL A 53 2.73 -1.73 5.20
N ALA A 54 2.94 -1.79 3.89
CA ALA A 54 2.45 -0.82 2.94
C ALA A 54 1.24 -1.42 2.19
N LEU A 55 0.08 -0.78 2.30
CA LEU A 55 -1.15 -1.14 1.61
C LEU A 55 -1.33 -0.21 0.40
N ASP A 56 -1.43 -0.79 -0.80
CA ASP A 56 -1.75 -0.04 -2.02
C ASP A 56 -3.28 0.06 -2.16
N LEU A 57 -3.82 1.25 -1.91
CA LEU A 57 -5.26 1.52 -2.00
C LEU A 57 -5.59 1.97 -3.43
N GLY A 58 -5.82 1.00 -4.31
CA GLY A 58 -6.31 1.27 -5.65
C GLY A 58 -7.81 1.55 -5.68
N THR A 59 -8.22 2.74 -6.12
CA THR A 59 -9.63 3.02 -6.46
C THR A 59 -9.93 2.51 -7.87
N GLY A 60 -10.25 1.22 -7.97
CA GLY A 60 -10.74 0.60 -9.20
C GLY A 60 -12.22 0.28 -9.08
N ASN A 61 -13.03 0.79 -10.03
CA ASN A 61 -14.38 0.35 -10.40
C ASN A 61 -15.57 1.15 -9.80
N THR A 62 -15.79 2.39 -10.25
CA THR A 62 -17.08 3.10 -10.13
C THR A 62 -17.79 3.24 -11.48
N LYS A 63 -17.87 2.16 -12.26
CA LYS A 63 -18.87 2.12 -13.34
C LYS A 63 -20.15 1.51 -12.77
N ASN A 64 -21.13 2.36 -12.47
CA ASN A 64 -22.52 1.92 -12.31
C ASN A 64 -22.97 1.30 -13.64
N LEU A 65 -23.27 0.00 -13.64
CA LEU A 65 -23.74 -0.73 -14.84
C LEU A 65 -25.26 -0.58 -15.09
N GLU A 66 -25.95 0.36 -14.45
CA GLU A 66 -27.43 0.34 -14.40
C GLU A 66 -28.19 1.26 -15.37
N TYR A 67 -27.57 1.87 -16.38
CA TYR A 67 -28.34 2.64 -17.38
C TYR A 67 -27.90 2.41 -18.84
N GLU A 68 -27.75 1.15 -19.22
CA GLU A 68 -27.74 0.75 -20.64
C GLU A 68 -28.62 -0.51 -20.78
N ASN A 69 -29.94 -0.34 -20.63
CA ASN A 69 -30.94 -1.25 -21.20
C ASN A 69 -32.20 -0.45 -21.53
N GLU A 70 -32.26 -0.07 -22.82
CA GLU A 70 -33.42 0.18 -23.69
C GLU A 70 -34.40 1.33 -23.36
#